data_AF-A0A945SCL2-F1
#
_entry.id   AF-A0A945SCL2-F1
#
_cell.length_a   1.000
_cell.length_b   1.000
_cell.length_c   1.000
_cell.angle_alpha   90.00
_cell.angle_beta   90.00
_cell.angle_gamma   90.00
#
_symmetry.space_group_name_H-M   'P 1'
#
loop_
_entity.id
_entity.type
_entity.pdbx_description
1 polymer ?
#
loop_
_entity_poly.entity_id
_entity_poly.type
_entity_poly.pdbx_seq_one_letter_code
_entity_poly.pdbx_strand_id
1 'polypeptide(L)'
;MKYLLRVLIVLQAGLLWGQAQAADREYTLTVDTGFFERHDALAGVTMELHPNLDVTRATLRRQGDQSVPFWFTPTSPGRGRLHWVLPGETDSLTQLAFTFTVPTGKWSTTPTGSAAVGELVQRRDNLIPNGGFERPAAQQVSATWKGTAGVEGWALNDQAWRHRSLPDLKSQARPQSEFVSEGTTALRLVAEWRPGDGKAEASGGVSIFPFVNGPTVELKPGTLYRFSYRIRFADVTRNGYISASVNFLDSERKRIFPKKYAINRLQCAYGTARNLPETYMNTWVTAAQQKRTLPDVRYGQISLSASFAGTCYVDEFRLRKIEAAPPVTVTVSPLRNHEEE
;
A
#
# COMPACT_ATOMS: atom_id res chain seq x y z
N MET A 1 -4.98 27.83 21.53
CA MET A 1 -5.12 28.67 20.31
C MET A 1 -5.87 27.87 19.25
N LYS A 2 -6.87 28.50 18.62
CA LYS A 2 -7.63 28.04 17.44
C LYS A 2 -6.63 27.76 16.29
N TYR A 3 -6.85 26.88 15.30
CA TYR A 3 -7.97 26.87 14.35
C TYR A 3 -8.27 25.48 13.79
N LEU A 4 -9.57 25.18 13.70
CA LEU A 4 -10.15 24.19 12.81
C LEU A 4 -10.50 24.95 11.52
N LEU A 5 -9.96 24.56 10.37
CA LEU A 5 -10.50 24.99 9.08
C LEU A 5 -10.66 23.76 8.18
N ARG A 6 -11.89 23.23 8.17
CA ARG A 6 -12.38 22.40 7.08
C ARG A 6 -12.64 23.34 5.91
N VAL A 7 -12.04 23.08 4.76
CA VAL A 7 -12.49 23.68 3.50
C VAL A 7 -12.91 22.54 2.58
N LEU A 8 -14.22 22.34 2.50
CA LEU A 8 -14.91 21.61 1.46
C LEU A 8 -15.14 22.61 0.33
N ILE A 9 -14.45 22.47 -0.80
CA ILE A 9 -14.79 23.24 -2.00
C ILE A 9 -15.76 22.38 -2.82
N VAL A 10 -17.04 22.75 -2.75
CA VAL A 10 -18.06 22.37 -3.72
C VAL A 10 -18.03 23.45 -4.80
N LEU A 11 -17.70 23.08 -6.03
CA LEU A 11 -17.92 23.94 -7.20
C LEU A 11 -19.06 23.33 -8.02
N GLN A 12 -20.24 23.93 -7.89
CA GLN A 12 -21.28 23.83 -8.90
C GLN A 12 -20.84 24.69 -10.09
N ALA A 13 -20.57 24.07 -11.23
CA ALA A 13 -20.49 24.77 -12.51
C ALA A 13 -21.79 24.48 -13.27
N GLY A 14 -22.59 25.52 -13.48
CA GLY A 14 -23.80 25.47 -14.30
C GLY A 14 -23.47 25.17 -15.75
N LEU A 15 -24.40 24.44 -16.40
CA LEU A 15 -24.39 24.23 -17.84
C LEU A 15 -24.54 25.57 -18.58
N LEU A 16 -23.58 25.91 -19.43
CA LEU A 16 -23.82 26.69 -20.64
C LEU A 16 -23.09 25.99 -21.80
N TRP A 17 -23.89 25.55 -22.77
CA TRP A 17 -23.42 24.89 -23.98
C TRP A 17 -22.93 25.97 -24.96
N GLY A 18 -21.64 25.96 -25.25
CA GLY A 18 -21.02 26.66 -26.37
C GLY A 18 -19.94 25.76 -26.97
N GLN A 19 -19.99 25.56 -28.29
CA GLN A 19 -18.95 24.84 -29.02
C GLN A 19 -17.67 25.68 -29.01
N ALA A 20 -16.72 25.36 -28.12
CA ALA A 20 -15.39 25.97 -28.10
C ALA A 20 -14.33 24.93 -28.49
N GLN A 21 -13.48 25.34 -29.43
CA GLN A 21 -12.36 24.60 -30.00
C GLN A 21 -11.37 24.14 -28.92
N ALA A 22 -10.73 23.01 -29.18
CA ALA A 22 -10.00 22.20 -28.21
C ALA A 22 -8.69 22.86 -27.73
N ALA A 23 -8.76 23.68 -26.67
CA ALA A 23 -7.59 24.30 -26.03
C ALA A 23 -7.07 23.47 -24.85
N ASP A 24 -5.75 23.42 -24.71
CA ASP A 24 -5.08 22.86 -23.53
C ASP A 24 -5.62 23.51 -22.24
N ARG A 25 -5.77 22.72 -21.18
CA ARG A 25 -6.24 23.23 -19.89
C ARG A 25 -5.11 23.37 -18.90
N GLU A 26 -5.05 24.53 -18.25
CA GLU A 26 -4.03 24.85 -17.27
C GLU A 26 -4.61 24.94 -15.86
N TYR A 27 -3.91 24.32 -14.92
CA TYR A 27 -4.24 24.30 -13.51
C TYR A 27 -3.08 24.89 -12.72
N THR A 28 -3.35 25.92 -11.93
CA THR A 28 -2.35 26.45 -10.99
C THR A 28 -2.39 25.65 -9.70
N LEU A 29 -1.24 25.13 -9.29
CA LEU A 29 -1.04 24.38 -8.06
C LEU A 29 -0.16 25.22 -7.14
N THR A 30 -0.69 25.61 -5.98
CA THR A 30 0.07 26.33 -4.97
C THR A 30 0.40 25.39 -3.83
N VAL A 31 1.68 25.21 -3.57
CA VAL A 31 2.23 24.41 -2.46
C VAL A 31 2.59 25.35 -1.32
N ASP A 32 1.95 25.15 -0.17
CA ASP A 32 2.38 25.76 1.09
C ASP A 32 3.29 24.78 1.84
N THR A 33 4.56 25.14 1.96
CA THR A 33 5.60 24.33 2.62
C THR A 33 5.48 24.32 4.15
N GLY A 34 4.73 25.27 4.73
CA GLY A 34 4.51 25.39 6.17
C GLY A 34 5.80 25.60 6.97
N PHE A 35 5.78 25.30 8.27
CA PHE A 35 6.87 25.61 9.21
C PHE A 35 8.04 24.59 9.22
N PHE A 36 8.16 23.71 8.23
CA PHE A 36 9.11 22.60 8.28
C PHE A 36 9.96 22.50 7.03
N GLU A 37 11.28 22.55 7.22
CA GLU A 37 12.25 22.24 6.18
C GLU A 37 12.20 20.75 5.82
N ARG A 38 12.19 20.45 4.52
CA ARG A 38 12.20 19.07 4.01
C ARG A 38 13.14 18.99 2.82
N HIS A 39 13.97 17.95 2.78
CA HIS A 39 14.79 17.61 1.63
C HIS A 39 14.01 16.68 0.69
N ASP A 40 13.91 17.02 -0.59
CA ASP A 40 13.25 16.23 -1.64
C ASP A 40 11.81 15.79 -1.29
N ALA A 41 10.97 16.75 -0.85
CA ALA A 41 9.62 16.44 -0.44
C ALA A 41 8.73 16.03 -1.61
N LEU A 42 8.13 14.82 -1.55
CA LEU A 42 7.06 14.43 -2.47
C LEU A 42 5.76 15.19 -2.12
N ALA A 43 5.34 16.07 -3.01
CA ALA A 43 4.04 16.74 -3.01
C ALA A 43 3.00 15.86 -3.73
N GLY A 44 1.72 16.04 -3.38
CA GLY A 44 0.64 15.32 -4.06
C GLY A 44 -0.73 15.94 -3.87
N VAL A 45 -1.58 15.83 -4.88
CA VAL A 45 -2.94 16.39 -4.90
C VAL A 45 -3.90 15.51 -5.71
N THR A 46 -5.16 15.44 -5.29
CA THR A 46 -6.23 14.86 -6.11
C THR A 46 -6.80 15.94 -7.00
N MET A 47 -6.85 15.69 -8.30
CA MET A 47 -7.35 16.62 -9.30
C MET A 47 -8.69 16.15 -9.84
N GLU A 48 -9.64 17.07 -9.93
CA GLU A 48 -10.85 16.93 -10.72
C GLU A 48 -10.59 17.65 -12.06
N LEU A 49 -10.58 16.87 -13.13
CA LEU A 49 -10.22 17.26 -14.49
C LEU A 49 -11.42 17.07 -15.43
N HIS A 50 -11.42 17.76 -16.56
CA HIS A 50 -12.43 17.48 -17.57
C HIS A 50 -12.15 16.10 -18.23
N PRO A 51 -13.17 15.25 -18.50
CA PRO A 51 -12.95 13.90 -19.02
C PRO A 51 -12.44 13.82 -20.47
N ASN A 52 -12.38 14.94 -21.21
CA ASN A 52 -11.88 15.00 -22.58
C ASN A 52 -10.41 15.44 -22.67
N LEU A 53 -9.64 15.21 -21.61
CA LEU A 53 -8.24 15.58 -21.52
C LEU A 53 -7.35 14.33 -21.68
N ASP A 54 -6.24 14.49 -22.40
CA ASP A 54 -5.21 13.47 -22.55
C ASP A 54 -4.12 13.67 -21.50
N VAL A 55 -4.32 13.00 -20.36
CA VAL A 55 -3.39 13.02 -19.23
C VAL A 55 -2.01 12.45 -19.57
N THR A 56 -1.88 11.63 -20.63
CA THR A 56 -0.58 11.04 -21.01
C THR A 56 0.39 12.07 -21.56
N ARG A 57 -0.13 13.19 -22.07
CA ARG A 57 0.62 14.32 -22.61
C ARG A 57 0.69 15.51 -21.65
N ALA A 58 0.28 15.32 -20.38
CA ALA A 58 0.31 16.37 -19.39
C ALA A 58 1.75 16.82 -19.09
N THR A 59 1.90 18.08 -18.69
CA THR A 59 3.18 18.64 -18.24
C THR A 59 3.01 19.37 -16.91
N LEU A 60 4.07 19.39 -16.11
CA LEU A 60 4.15 20.17 -14.89
C LEU A 60 5.36 21.11 -14.98
N ARG A 61 5.15 22.39 -14.68
CA ARG A 61 6.21 23.40 -14.66
C ARG A 61 6.19 24.16 -13.34
N ARG A 62 7.35 24.58 -12.86
CA ARG A 62 7.48 25.58 -11.78
C ARG A 62 7.52 26.97 -12.42
N GLN A 63 7.00 28.00 -11.75
CA GLN A 63 7.14 29.39 -12.18
C GLN A 63 8.59 29.70 -12.57
N GLY A 64 8.82 30.25 -13.77
CA GLY A 64 10.16 30.48 -14.32
C GLY A 64 10.65 29.44 -15.35
N ASP A 65 9.73 28.70 -15.99
CA ASP A 65 9.92 27.80 -17.14
C ASP A 65 10.63 26.46 -16.90
N GLN A 66 10.97 26.12 -15.66
CA GLN A 66 11.57 24.82 -15.36
C GLN A 66 10.52 23.71 -15.36
N SER A 67 10.68 22.72 -16.26
CA SER A 67 9.89 21.49 -16.24
C SER A 67 10.16 20.68 -14.97
N VAL A 68 9.09 20.15 -14.37
CA VAL A 68 9.13 19.38 -13.13
C VAL A 68 8.68 17.95 -13.42
N PRO A 69 9.52 16.93 -13.15
CA PRO A 69 9.10 15.55 -13.22
C PRO A 69 7.91 15.29 -12.29
N PHE A 70 6.86 14.65 -12.81
CA PHE A 70 5.65 14.33 -12.06
C PHE A 70 5.22 12.88 -12.31
N TRP A 71 4.29 12.38 -11.49
CA TRP A 71 3.58 11.12 -11.68
C TRP A 71 2.08 11.34 -11.51
N PHE A 72 1.30 10.98 -12.52
CA PHE A 72 -0.16 11.07 -12.50
C PHE A 72 -0.78 9.68 -12.53
N THR A 73 -1.66 9.39 -11.58
CA THR A 73 -2.42 8.14 -11.50
C THR A 73 -3.91 8.41 -11.69
N PRO A 74 -4.48 8.07 -12.87
CA PRO A 74 -5.92 8.17 -13.09
C PRO A 74 -6.69 7.28 -12.12
N THR A 75 -7.77 7.81 -11.52
CA THR A 75 -8.63 7.05 -10.60
C THR A 75 -10.03 6.78 -11.17
N SER A 76 -10.53 7.68 -12.01
CA SER A 76 -11.77 7.55 -12.78
C SER A 76 -11.75 8.54 -13.95
N PRO A 77 -12.65 8.47 -14.94
CA PRO A 77 -12.74 9.50 -15.97
C PRO A 77 -12.87 10.89 -15.35
N GLY A 78 -12.02 11.84 -15.76
CA GLY A 78 -12.00 13.19 -15.21
C GLY A 78 -11.42 13.30 -13.79
N ARG A 79 -10.74 12.28 -13.26
CA ARG A 79 -10.16 12.33 -11.91
C ARG A 79 -8.86 11.55 -11.78
N GLY A 80 -7.89 12.11 -11.07
CA GLY A 80 -6.67 11.38 -10.74
C GLY A 80 -5.83 12.04 -9.66
N ARG A 81 -4.71 11.40 -9.32
CA ARG A 81 -3.75 11.91 -8.33
C ARG A 81 -2.46 12.32 -9.02
N LEU A 82 -2.05 13.56 -8.82
CA LEU A 82 -0.79 14.11 -9.28
C LEU A 82 0.22 14.13 -8.13
N HIS A 83 1.46 13.69 -8.39
CA HIS A 83 2.58 13.76 -7.45
C HIS A 83 3.84 14.31 -8.14
N TRP A 84 4.68 15.01 -7.40
CA TRP A 84 5.98 15.48 -7.88
C TRP A 84 6.92 15.74 -6.70
N VAL A 85 8.21 15.85 -6.97
CA VAL A 85 9.23 16.13 -5.95
C VAL A 85 9.54 17.62 -5.92
N LEU A 86 9.60 18.20 -4.73
CA LEU A 86 10.15 19.53 -4.48
C LEU A 86 11.66 19.35 -4.24
N PRO A 87 12.54 19.74 -5.17
CA PRO A 87 13.96 19.43 -5.08
C PRO A 87 14.65 20.23 -3.97
N GLY A 88 15.59 19.58 -3.27
CA GLY A 88 16.44 20.25 -2.29
C GLY A 88 15.72 20.56 -0.97
N GLU A 89 16.33 21.44 -0.18
CA GLU A 89 15.71 21.96 1.04
C GLU A 89 14.57 22.91 0.68
N THR A 90 13.37 22.60 1.16
CA THR A 90 12.22 23.48 1.06
C THR A 90 12.26 24.46 2.23
N ASP A 91 12.58 25.72 1.93
CA ASP A 91 12.53 26.80 2.93
C ASP A 91 11.15 26.86 3.58
N SER A 92 11.13 26.91 4.90
CA SER A 92 9.88 27.07 5.65
C SER A 92 9.15 28.38 5.26
N LEU A 93 7.81 28.36 5.32
CA LEU A 93 6.93 29.50 5.03
C LEU A 93 7.00 30.01 3.58
N THR A 94 7.38 29.14 2.64
CA THR A 94 7.43 29.46 1.21
C THR A 94 6.19 28.96 0.48
N GLN A 95 5.65 29.79 -0.41
CA GLN A 95 4.65 29.38 -1.40
C GLN A 95 5.33 29.09 -2.73
N LEU A 96 5.14 27.87 -3.22
CA LEU A 96 5.65 27.44 -4.52
C LEU A 96 4.48 27.28 -5.49
N ALA A 97 4.55 27.96 -6.63
CA ALA A 97 3.56 27.87 -7.69
C ALA A 97 4.02 26.95 -8.82
N PHE A 98 3.12 26.07 -9.25
CA PHE A 98 3.30 25.17 -10.38
C PHE A 98 2.13 25.30 -11.35
N THR A 99 2.40 25.12 -12.63
CA THR A 99 1.39 25.03 -13.68
C THR A 99 1.34 23.61 -14.20
N PHE A 100 0.18 22.97 -14.05
CA PHE A 100 -0.11 21.67 -14.64
C PHE A 100 -0.96 21.87 -15.90
N THR A 101 -0.39 21.57 -17.06
CA THR A 101 -1.04 21.75 -18.36
C THR A 101 -1.42 20.38 -18.93
N VAL A 102 -2.68 20.19 -19.27
CA VAL A 102 -3.20 18.95 -19.85
C VAL A 102 -3.87 19.26 -21.19
N PRO A 103 -3.39 18.69 -22.30
CA PRO A 103 -4.00 18.91 -23.59
C PRO A 103 -5.34 18.19 -23.70
N THR A 104 -6.18 18.67 -24.62
CA THR A 104 -7.38 17.95 -25.01
C THR A 104 -7.04 16.65 -25.72
N GLY A 105 -7.85 15.62 -25.49
CA GLY A 105 -7.68 14.33 -26.14
C GLY A 105 -8.40 13.18 -25.40
N LYS A 106 -7.90 11.96 -25.59
CA LYS A 106 -8.52 10.75 -25.04
C LYS A 106 -8.04 10.51 -23.62
N TRP A 107 -8.98 10.40 -22.69
CA TRP A 107 -8.67 9.99 -21.32
C TRP A 107 -7.98 8.63 -21.30
N SER A 108 -6.90 8.53 -20.53
CA SER A 108 -6.20 7.27 -20.26
C SER A 108 -6.42 6.86 -18.81
N THR A 109 -6.60 5.56 -18.59
CA THR A 109 -6.61 4.95 -17.25
C THR A 109 -5.22 4.49 -16.81
N THR A 110 -4.21 4.62 -17.68
CA THR A 110 -2.84 4.19 -17.38
C THR A 110 -2.09 5.30 -16.64
N PRO A 111 -1.40 5.00 -15.52
CA PRO A 111 -0.50 5.95 -14.89
C PRO A 111 0.57 6.48 -15.86
N THR A 112 0.95 7.74 -15.71
CA THR A 112 1.85 8.43 -16.65
C THR A 112 2.79 9.40 -15.94
N GLY A 113 3.88 9.78 -16.61
CA GLY A 113 4.91 10.69 -16.12
C GLY A 113 6.24 10.01 -15.85
N SER A 114 7.04 10.60 -14.96
CA SER A 114 8.35 10.12 -14.56
C SER A 114 8.26 8.84 -13.73
N ALA A 115 8.86 7.75 -14.24
CA ALA A 115 8.96 6.48 -13.54
C ALA A 115 9.67 6.60 -12.17
N ALA A 116 10.68 7.48 -12.06
CA ALA A 116 11.38 7.72 -10.80
C ALA A 116 10.45 8.33 -9.72
N VAL A 117 9.57 9.26 -10.11
CA VAL A 117 8.55 9.81 -9.21
C VAL A 117 7.51 8.74 -8.88
N GLY A 118 7.09 7.93 -9.86
CA GLY A 118 6.19 6.79 -9.63
C GLY A 118 6.74 5.79 -8.62
N GLU A 119 8.02 5.44 -8.72
CA GLU A 119 8.71 4.60 -7.74
C GLU A 119 8.78 5.27 -6.37
N LEU A 120 9.05 6.58 -6.30
CA LEU A 120 9.05 7.33 -5.03
C LEU A 120 7.66 7.36 -4.38
N VAL A 121 6.60 7.54 -5.16
CA VAL A 121 5.20 7.44 -4.66
C VAL A 121 4.98 6.06 -4.05
N GLN A 122 5.35 4.99 -4.77
CA GLN A 122 5.22 3.62 -4.29
C GLN A 122 6.07 3.34 -3.04
N ARG A 123 7.32 3.81 -3.01
CA ARG A 123 8.27 3.61 -1.89
C ARG A 123 7.93 4.47 -0.66
N ARG A 124 7.46 5.71 -0.83
CA ARG A 124 7.07 6.60 0.27
C ARG A 124 5.76 6.16 0.92
N ASP A 125 4.84 5.60 0.12
CA ASP A 125 3.57 5.06 0.63
C ASP A 125 3.70 3.65 1.23
N ASN A 126 4.73 2.89 0.85
CA ASN A 126 4.95 1.55 1.33
C ASN A 126 6.43 1.16 1.47
N LEU A 127 6.86 0.98 2.71
CA LEU A 127 8.20 0.49 3.06
C LEU A 127 8.40 -0.99 2.75
N ILE A 128 7.33 -1.74 2.45
CA ILE A 128 7.41 -3.15 2.09
C ILE A 128 7.66 -3.27 0.58
N PRO A 129 8.87 -3.68 0.14
CA PRO A 129 9.08 -3.95 -1.27
C PRO A 129 8.23 -5.15 -1.70
N ASN A 130 7.65 -5.08 -2.89
CA ASN A 130 6.84 -6.15 -3.47
C ASN A 130 5.67 -6.61 -2.55
N GLY A 131 5.03 -5.68 -1.84
CA GLY A 131 3.93 -5.98 -0.92
C GLY A 131 2.65 -6.52 -1.58
N GLY A 132 2.51 -6.34 -2.89
CA GLY A 132 1.44 -6.91 -3.74
C GLY A 132 1.92 -8.07 -4.62
N PHE A 133 3.11 -8.64 -4.37
CA PHE A 133 3.55 -9.91 -4.98
C PHE A 133 3.74 -9.95 -6.50
N GLU A 134 3.72 -8.81 -7.18
CA GLU A 134 3.83 -8.67 -8.64
C GLU A 134 5.17 -9.14 -9.24
N ARG A 135 6.24 -9.18 -8.43
CA ARG A 135 7.57 -9.57 -8.92
C ARG A 135 7.89 -11.03 -8.57
N PRO A 136 8.06 -11.93 -9.57
CA PRO A 136 8.53 -13.29 -9.33
C PRO A 136 10.01 -13.27 -8.91
N ALA A 137 10.41 -14.24 -8.10
CA ALA A 137 11.80 -14.38 -7.69
C ALA A 137 12.68 -14.80 -8.89
N ALA A 138 13.82 -14.14 -9.07
CA ALA A 138 14.79 -14.44 -10.12
C ALA A 138 15.38 -15.85 -10.03
N GLN A 139 15.39 -16.45 -8.84
CA GLN A 139 15.75 -17.83 -8.59
C GLN A 139 14.69 -18.47 -7.70
N GLN A 140 14.33 -19.73 -7.97
CA GLN A 140 13.56 -20.53 -7.01
C GLN A 140 14.42 -20.70 -5.76
N VAL A 141 14.14 -19.90 -4.73
CA VAL A 141 14.76 -20.11 -3.42
C VAL A 141 14.25 -21.47 -2.94
N SER A 142 15.16 -22.43 -2.80
CA SER A 142 14.86 -23.80 -2.36
C SER A 142 14.49 -23.82 -0.87
N ALA A 143 13.44 -23.11 -0.47
CA ALA A 143 12.80 -23.32 0.82
C ALA A 143 11.91 -24.56 0.68
N THR A 144 12.57 -25.73 0.68
CA THR A 144 12.02 -27.08 0.85
C THR A 144 10.85 -27.49 -0.06
N TRP A 145 11.22 -28.17 -1.14
CA TRP A 145 10.56 -29.27 -1.88
C TRP A 145 9.12 -29.10 -2.43
N LYS A 146 9.07 -29.31 -3.76
CA LYS A 146 7.93 -29.37 -4.70
C LYS A 146 7.14 -28.08 -4.90
N GLY A 147 7.72 -27.24 -5.77
CA GLY A 147 6.97 -26.48 -6.76
C GLY A 147 6.24 -25.28 -6.18
N THR A 148 6.89 -24.13 -6.17
CA THR A 148 6.19 -22.85 -6.15
C THR A 148 7.11 -21.78 -6.72
N ALA A 149 6.58 -20.99 -7.66
CA ALA A 149 7.26 -19.78 -8.10
C ALA A 149 7.54 -18.91 -6.87
N GLY A 150 8.81 -18.59 -6.64
CA GLY A 150 9.16 -17.68 -5.56
C GLY A 150 8.57 -16.30 -5.86
N VAL A 151 8.22 -15.56 -4.82
CA VAL A 151 7.91 -14.14 -4.95
C VAL A 151 9.11 -13.38 -4.41
N GLU A 152 9.61 -12.39 -5.15
CA GLU A 152 10.82 -11.67 -4.80
C GLU A 152 10.71 -11.06 -3.39
N GLY A 153 11.65 -11.40 -2.51
CA GLY A 153 11.69 -10.93 -1.12
C GLY A 153 10.80 -11.69 -0.14
N TRP A 154 10.05 -12.71 -0.59
CA TRP A 154 9.11 -13.47 0.23
C TRP A 154 9.47 -14.96 0.27
N ALA A 155 9.65 -15.48 1.49
CA ALA A 155 9.79 -16.90 1.76
C ALA A 155 8.43 -17.50 2.14
N LEU A 156 7.88 -18.31 1.23
CA LEU A 156 6.63 -19.04 1.43
C LEU A 156 6.98 -20.37 2.10
N ASN A 157 6.92 -20.44 3.43
CA ASN A 157 7.33 -21.65 4.14
C ASN A 157 6.18 -22.64 4.17
N ASP A 158 6.45 -23.83 3.62
CA ASP A 158 5.57 -24.98 3.68
C ASP A 158 5.80 -25.73 5.00
N GLN A 159 4.76 -25.86 5.82
CA GLN A 159 4.82 -26.63 7.07
C GLN A 159 4.70 -28.15 6.83
N ALA A 160 4.51 -28.60 5.59
CA ALA A 160 4.36 -30.02 5.27
C ALA A 160 5.53 -30.87 5.73
N TRP A 161 6.76 -30.33 5.78
CA TRP A 161 7.90 -31.08 6.33
C TRP A 161 7.73 -31.44 7.82
N ARG A 162 7.14 -30.54 8.62
CA ARG A 162 6.85 -30.81 10.04
C ARG A 162 5.79 -31.91 10.18
N HIS A 163 4.96 -32.08 9.15
CA HIS A 163 3.86 -33.02 9.11
C HIS A 163 4.05 -34.08 8.01
N ARG A 164 5.30 -34.44 7.70
CA ARG A 164 5.66 -35.38 6.62
C ARG A 164 5.10 -36.80 6.78
N SER A 165 4.60 -37.12 7.98
CA SER A 165 3.86 -38.34 8.26
C SER A 165 2.45 -38.34 7.65
N LEU A 166 1.95 -37.18 7.21
CA LEU A 166 0.66 -37.04 6.57
C LEU A 166 0.87 -37.13 5.05
N PRO A 167 0.33 -38.18 4.38
CA PRO A 167 0.36 -38.23 2.92
C PRO A 167 -0.45 -37.05 2.38
N ASP A 168 -0.17 -36.60 1.15
CA ASP A 168 -0.95 -35.65 0.33
C ASP A 168 -0.98 -34.15 0.68
N LEU A 169 -0.15 -33.66 1.61
CA LEU A 169 -0.12 -32.23 1.93
C LEU A 169 0.21 -31.37 0.70
N LYS A 170 -0.72 -30.47 0.34
CA LYS A 170 -0.55 -29.46 -0.71
C LYS A 170 0.18 -28.24 -0.15
N SER A 171 0.88 -27.51 -1.02
CA SER A 171 1.49 -26.21 -0.66
C SER A 171 0.47 -25.27 -0.02
N GLN A 172 0.80 -24.75 1.16
CA GLN A 172 -0.10 -23.90 1.93
C GLN A 172 -0.03 -22.43 1.53
N ALA A 173 1.01 -22.00 0.81
CA ALA A 173 1.17 -20.61 0.37
C ALA A 173 1.76 -20.57 -1.05
N ARG A 174 1.04 -19.94 -1.99
CA ARG A 174 1.49 -19.82 -3.38
C ARG A 174 1.00 -18.54 -4.05
N PRO A 175 1.77 -17.93 -4.97
CA PRO A 175 1.26 -16.87 -5.83
C PRO A 175 0.15 -17.39 -6.74
N GLN A 176 -0.79 -16.53 -7.08
CA GLN A 176 -1.88 -16.84 -8.00
C GLN A 176 -2.42 -15.57 -8.67
N SER A 177 -3.07 -15.75 -9.81
CA SER A 177 -3.71 -14.67 -10.58
C SER A 177 -5.24 -14.60 -10.40
N GLU A 178 -5.84 -15.57 -9.73
CA GLU A 178 -7.26 -15.54 -9.38
C GLU A 178 -7.47 -14.71 -8.11
N PHE A 179 -8.57 -13.96 -8.03
CA PHE A 179 -8.91 -13.14 -6.85
C PHE A 179 -7.74 -12.27 -6.35
N VAL A 180 -7.39 -11.28 -7.18
CA VAL A 180 -6.35 -10.27 -6.90
C VAL A 180 -7.02 -8.98 -6.41
N SER A 181 -6.42 -8.29 -5.44
CA SER A 181 -6.97 -7.03 -4.96
C SER A 181 -6.52 -5.86 -5.84
N GLU A 182 -5.23 -5.79 -6.16
CA GLU A 182 -4.61 -4.81 -7.05
C GLU A 182 -3.50 -5.51 -7.85
N GLY A 183 -3.24 -5.11 -9.10
CA GLY A 183 -2.22 -5.75 -9.94
C GLY A 183 -2.68 -7.08 -10.56
N THR A 184 -1.78 -8.05 -10.58
CA THR A 184 -1.95 -9.34 -11.28
C THR A 184 -1.76 -10.56 -10.39
N THR A 185 -1.20 -10.39 -9.18
CA THR A 185 -0.82 -11.50 -8.32
C THR A 185 -1.26 -11.28 -6.87
N ALA A 186 -1.86 -12.30 -6.26
CA ALA A 186 -2.09 -12.36 -4.82
C ALA A 186 -1.47 -13.65 -4.25
N LEU A 187 -1.31 -13.73 -2.92
CA LEU A 187 -0.96 -14.99 -2.28
C LEU A 187 -2.20 -15.78 -1.88
N ARG A 188 -2.31 -17.00 -2.39
CA ARG A 188 -3.24 -18.01 -1.90
C ARG A 188 -2.68 -18.70 -0.69
N LEU A 189 -3.49 -18.75 0.36
CA LEU A 189 -3.23 -19.41 1.61
C LEU A 189 -4.25 -20.53 1.82
N VAL A 190 -3.77 -21.75 2.06
CA VAL A 190 -4.60 -22.92 2.37
C VAL A 190 -4.17 -23.42 3.74
N ALA A 191 -5.11 -23.43 4.68
CA ALA A 191 -4.90 -23.94 6.02
C ALA A 191 -5.84 -25.13 6.24
N GLU A 192 -5.33 -26.19 6.86
CA GLU A 192 -6.06 -27.43 7.07
C GLU A 192 -6.03 -27.79 8.56
N TRP A 193 -7.14 -28.34 9.03
CA TRP A 193 -7.14 -29.08 10.28
C TRP A 193 -7.37 -30.55 9.97
N ARG A 194 -6.52 -31.43 10.50
CA ARG A 194 -6.67 -32.87 10.36
C ARG A 194 -6.86 -33.49 11.73
N PRO A 195 -7.81 -34.43 11.90
CA PRO A 195 -7.92 -35.18 13.14
C PRO A 195 -6.63 -35.95 13.39
N GLY A 196 -6.22 -36.03 14.65
CA GLY A 196 -5.00 -36.76 15.04
C GLY A 196 -5.21 -38.26 14.93
N ASP A 197 -4.13 -39.03 14.80
CA ASP A 197 -4.14 -40.51 14.78
C ASP A 197 -4.29 -41.13 16.18
N GLY A 198 -4.65 -40.32 17.18
CA GLY A 198 -4.80 -40.74 18.57
C GLY A 198 -3.48 -40.91 19.34
N LYS A 199 -2.31 -40.70 18.72
CA LYS A 199 -1.01 -40.78 19.40
C LYS A 199 -0.38 -39.40 19.57
N ALA A 200 -0.54 -38.85 20.77
CA ALA A 200 0.25 -37.76 21.34
C ALA A 200 -0.01 -36.31 20.83
N GLU A 201 -1.25 -35.92 20.56
CA GLU A 201 -1.61 -34.49 20.54
C GLU A 201 -2.78 -34.21 21.48
N ALA A 202 -2.52 -33.43 22.54
CA ALA A 202 -3.52 -33.03 23.54
C ALA A 202 -4.71 -32.24 22.97
N SER A 203 -4.66 -31.85 21.69
CA SER A 203 -5.67 -31.07 20.96
C SER A 203 -6.62 -31.88 20.07
N GLY A 204 -6.48 -33.21 20.00
CA GLY A 204 -7.35 -34.06 19.17
C GLY A 204 -7.13 -33.94 17.64
N GLY A 205 -6.10 -33.20 17.22
CA GLY A 205 -5.67 -33.10 15.83
C GLY A 205 -4.71 -31.96 15.53
N VAL A 206 -4.18 -32.01 14.31
CA VAL A 206 -3.07 -31.20 13.79
C VAL A 206 -3.62 -30.00 13.01
N SER A 207 -3.14 -28.79 13.30
CA SER A 207 -3.37 -27.62 12.45
C SER A 207 -2.16 -27.40 11.53
N ILE A 208 -2.38 -27.56 10.23
CA ILE A 208 -1.41 -27.23 9.19
C ILE A 208 -1.76 -25.84 8.68
N PHE A 209 -0.87 -24.88 8.88
CA PHE A 209 -1.11 -23.49 8.51
C PHE A 209 0.04 -22.91 7.69
N PRO A 210 -0.26 -22.00 6.74
CA PRO A 210 0.77 -21.31 6.00
C PRO A 210 1.55 -20.37 6.92
N PHE A 211 2.86 -20.32 6.70
CA PHE A 211 3.75 -19.35 7.34
C PHE A 211 4.62 -18.66 6.30
N VAL A 212 4.46 -17.34 6.18
CA VAL A 212 5.14 -16.54 5.15
C VAL A 212 6.05 -15.53 5.84
N ASN A 213 7.31 -15.46 5.43
CA ASN A 213 8.23 -14.40 5.86
C ASN A 213 8.45 -13.45 4.69
N GLY A 214 8.31 -12.15 4.96
CA GLY A 214 8.57 -11.10 3.99
C GLY A 214 9.96 -10.48 4.18
N PRO A 215 10.23 -9.39 3.45
CA PRO A 215 11.49 -8.67 3.53
C PRO A 215 11.69 -8.04 4.90
N THR A 216 12.95 -7.77 5.23
CA THR A 216 13.31 -6.92 6.37
C THR A 216 13.38 -5.47 5.89
N VAL A 217 12.74 -4.56 6.62
CA VAL A 217 12.63 -3.15 6.27
C VAL A 217 13.26 -2.28 7.36
N GLU A 218 13.84 -1.15 6.97
CA GLU A 218 14.41 -0.19 7.93
C GLU A 218 13.31 0.60 8.64
N LEU A 219 13.47 0.77 9.96
CA LEU A 219 12.55 1.50 10.81
C LEU A 219 13.31 2.53 11.64
N LYS A 220 12.68 3.69 11.84
CA LYS A 220 13.20 4.74 12.72
C LYS A 220 12.69 4.53 14.14
N PRO A 221 13.53 4.69 15.19
CA PRO A 221 13.09 4.72 16.58
C PRO A 221 12.01 5.77 16.84
N GLY A 222 11.13 5.51 17.81
CA GLY A 222 10.13 6.47 18.27
C GLY A 222 9.12 6.92 17.21
N THR A 223 9.08 6.26 16.05
CA THR A 223 8.29 6.66 14.88
C THR A 223 6.98 5.89 14.84
N LEU A 224 5.87 6.59 14.56
CA LEU A 224 4.56 5.96 14.42
C LEU A 224 4.44 5.34 13.02
N TYR A 225 4.16 4.05 12.96
CA TYR A 225 3.92 3.33 11.71
C TYR A 225 2.50 2.77 11.66
N ARG A 226 1.93 2.70 10.46
CA ARG A 226 0.72 1.92 10.15
C ARG A 226 1.11 0.74 9.29
N PHE A 227 0.72 -0.46 9.73
CA PHE A 227 0.85 -1.68 8.96
C PHE A 227 -0.55 -2.17 8.56
N SER A 228 -0.72 -2.62 7.33
CA SER A 228 -1.97 -3.19 6.84
C SER A 228 -1.76 -4.21 5.73
N TYR A 229 -2.76 -5.05 5.51
CA TYR A 229 -2.86 -5.96 4.38
C TYR A 229 -4.33 -6.27 4.10
N ARG A 230 -4.64 -6.69 2.88
CA ARG A 230 -5.98 -7.08 2.45
C ARG A 230 -6.13 -8.59 2.51
N ILE A 231 -7.33 -9.04 2.88
CA ILE A 231 -7.68 -10.45 3.05
C ILE A 231 -8.99 -10.71 2.35
N ARG A 232 -9.10 -11.84 1.66
CA ARG A 232 -10.35 -12.38 1.14
C ARG A 232 -10.45 -13.83 1.52
N PHE A 233 -11.43 -14.21 2.32
CA PHE A 233 -11.70 -15.62 2.59
C PHE A 233 -12.55 -16.18 1.45
N ALA A 234 -12.15 -17.34 0.93
CA ALA A 234 -12.90 -18.08 -0.09
C ALA A 234 -13.68 -19.24 0.53
N ASP A 235 -13.10 -19.85 1.57
CA ASP A 235 -13.71 -20.91 2.37
C ASP A 235 -13.19 -20.88 3.81
N VAL A 236 -14.06 -21.20 4.77
CA VAL A 236 -13.71 -21.33 6.20
C VAL A 236 -14.51 -22.50 6.78
N THR A 237 -13.85 -23.63 6.99
CA THR A 237 -14.43 -24.84 7.60
C THR A 237 -14.19 -24.91 9.11
N ARG A 238 -13.19 -24.20 9.61
CA ARG A 238 -12.95 -24.02 11.05
C ARG A 238 -12.55 -22.59 11.36
N ASN A 239 -13.24 -22.01 12.34
CA ASN A 239 -12.94 -20.68 12.83
C ASN A 239 -11.51 -20.55 13.35
N GLY A 240 -10.95 -19.37 13.14
CA GLY A 240 -9.57 -19.08 13.50
C GLY A 240 -9.20 -17.63 13.23
N TYR A 241 -7.94 -17.39 12.89
CA TYR A 241 -7.45 -16.07 12.54
C TYR A 241 -6.33 -16.13 11.50
N ILE A 242 -6.20 -15.04 10.75
CA ILE A 242 -4.99 -14.71 10.02
C ILE A 242 -4.30 -13.55 10.72
N SER A 243 -2.98 -13.63 10.87
CA SER A 243 -2.21 -12.56 11.50
C SER A 243 -0.93 -12.31 10.72
N ALA A 244 -0.73 -11.04 10.37
CA ALA A 244 0.54 -10.53 9.92
C ALA A 244 1.17 -9.66 11.01
N SER A 245 2.49 -9.60 11.03
CA SER A 245 3.21 -8.70 11.93
C SER A 245 4.51 -8.20 11.34
N VAL A 246 4.87 -6.99 11.74
CA VAL A 246 6.24 -6.48 11.65
C VAL A 246 6.92 -6.75 12.99
N ASN A 247 7.78 -7.77 13.03
CA ASN A 247 8.58 -8.11 14.20
C ASN A 247 9.73 -7.08 14.32
N PHE A 248 9.82 -6.38 15.44
CA PHE A 248 10.84 -5.36 15.65
C PHE A 248 12.20 -5.98 15.97
N LEU A 249 13.23 -5.49 15.29
CA LEU A 249 14.61 -5.92 15.43
C LEU A 249 15.51 -4.75 15.82
N ASP A 250 16.59 -5.05 16.53
CA ASP A 250 17.65 -4.10 16.91
C ASP A 250 18.66 -3.85 15.78
N SER A 251 19.72 -3.09 16.06
CA SER A 251 20.81 -2.80 15.11
C SER A 251 21.57 -4.04 14.63
N GLU A 252 21.54 -5.13 15.39
CA GLU A 252 22.17 -6.41 15.02
C GLU A 252 21.20 -7.35 14.29
N ARG A 253 20.01 -6.85 13.91
CA ARG A 253 18.90 -7.62 13.33
C ARG A 253 18.40 -8.74 14.24
N LYS A 254 18.63 -8.65 15.55
CA LYS A 254 18.08 -9.57 16.54
C LYS A 254 16.73 -9.07 17.01
N ARG A 255 15.83 -10.02 17.32
CA ARG A 255 14.49 -9.69 17.80
C ARG A 255 14.57 -9.06 19.19
N ILE A 256 13.93 -7.91 19.36
CA ILE A 256 13.87 -7.23 20.65
C ILE A 256 12.86 -8.00 21.52
N PHE A 257 13.31 -8.67 22.59
CA PHE A 257 12.44 -9.42 23.49
C PHE A 257 12.29 -8.71 24.83
N PRO A 258 11.20 -7.95 25.06
CA PRO A 258 10.73 -7.68 26.41
C PRO A 258 9.91 -8.88 26.91
N LYS A 259 9.79 -9.04 28.23
CA LYS A 259 8.96 -10.06 28.91
C LYS A 259 7.48 -10.12 28.48
N LYS A 260 7.00 -9.23 27.58
CA LYS A 260 5.64 -9.18 27.01
C LYS A 260 5.67 -9.18 25.47
N TYR A 261 5.17 -10.24 24.85
CA TYR A 261 5.12 -10.44 23.39
C TYR A 261 4.40 -9.33 22.60
N ALA A 262 3.40 -8.65 23.17
CA ALA A 262 2.69 -7.58 22.47
C ALA A 262 3.56 -6.33 22.22
N ILE A 263 4.67 -6.16 22.96
CA ILE A 263 5.50 -4.96 22.92
C ILE A 263 6.48 -4.98 21.73
N ASN A 264 6.90 -6.15 21.23
CA ASN A 264 7.97 -6.25 20.24
C ASN A 264 7.54 -6.39 18.77
N ARG A 265 6.25 -6.22 18.48
CA ARG A 265 5.78 -6.25 17.09
C ARG A 265 4.66 -5.27 16.86
N LEU A 266 4.51 -4.84 15.62
CA LEU A 266 3.29 -4.24 15.09
C LEU A 266 2.49 -5.36 14.42
N GLN A 267 1.47 -5.85 15.12
CA GLN A 267 0.67 -7.00 14.69
C GLN A 267 -0.72 -6.56 14.26
N CYS A 268 -1.16 -7.09 13.12
CA CYS A 268 -2.51 -6.98 12.59
C CYS A 268 -3.08 -8.40 12.53
N ALA A 269 -4.29 -8.62 13.03
CA ALA A 269 -4.95 -9.92 12.97
C ALA A 269 -6.41 -9.74 12.59
N TYR A 270 -6.91 -10.68 11.80
CA TYR A 270 -8.33 -10.78 11.47
C TYR A 270 -8.83 -12.15 11.91
N GLY A 271 -9.75 -12.16 12.88
CA GLY A 271 -10.34 -13.39 13.41
C GLY A 271 -11.70 -13.66 12.79
N THR A 272 -11.90 -14.84 12.22
CA THR A 272 -13.19 -15.24 11.64
C THR A 272 -14.26 -15.40 12.73
N ALA A 273 -13.87 -15.86 13.93
CA ALA A 273 -14.78 -16.02 15.06
C ALA A 273 -15.33 -14.69 15.63
N ARG A 274 -14.74 -13.55 15.26
CA ARG A 274 -15.11 -12.21 15.78
C ARG A 274 -15.94 -11.40 14.78
N ASN A 275 -16.17 -11.92 13.59
CA ASN A 275 -16.85 -11.24 12.50
C ASN A 275 -17.91 -12.17 11.91
N LEU A 276 -19.01 -11.61 11.41
CA LEU A 276 -20.05 -12.40 10.76
C LEU A 276 -19.57 -12.84 9.36
N PRO A 277 -19.83 -14.10 8.92
CA PRO A 277 -19.41 -14.58 7.60
C PRO A 277 -19.77 -13.66 6.44
N GLU A 278 -20.95 -13.02 6.46
CA GLU A 278 -21.37 -12.13 5.37
C GLU A 278 -20.46 -10.90 5.21
N THR A 279 -19.70 -10.53 6.25
CA THR A 279 -18.81 -9.36 6.23
C THR A 279 -17.45 -9.64 5.60
N TYR A 280 -17.02 -10.90 5.52
CA TYR A 280 -15.65 -11.25 5.12
C TYR A 280 -15.57 -12.36 4.07
N MET A 281 -16.61 -13.19 3.96
CA MET A 281 -16.62 -14.23 2.94
C MET A 281 -16.75 -13.60 1.58
N ASN A 282 -15.87 -14.03 0.68
CA ASN A 282 -15.86 -13.59 -0.70
C ASN A 282 -15.88 -12.05 -0.85
N THR A 283 -15.26 -11.35 0.10
CA THR A 283 -15.07 -9.89 0.08
C THR A 283 -13.66 -9.55 0.54
N TRP A 284 -13.06 -8.52 -0.05
CA TRP A 284 -11.76 -8.01 0.39
C TRP A 284 -11.92 -7.12 1.62
N VAL A 285 -11.46 -7.59 2.77
CA VAL A 285 -11.39 -6.82 4.03
C VAL A 285 -9.97 -6.35 4.30
N THR A 286 -9.82 -5.25 5.04
CA THR A 286 -8.50 -4.70 5.40
C THR A 286 -8.23 -4.94 6.88
N ALA A 287 -7.11 -5.61 7.19
CA ALA A 287 -6.56 -5.66 8.54
C ALA A 287 -5.50 -4.57 8.67
N ALA A 288 -5.60 -3.72 9.69
CA ALA A 288 -4.65 -2.63 9.91
C ALA A 288 -4.43 -2.36 11.41
N GLN A 289 -3.21 -1.94 11.75
CA GLN A 289 -2.84 -1.52 13.10
C GLN A 289 -1.79 -0.41 13.02
N GLN A 290 -1.72 0.41 14.06
CA GLN A 290 -0.69 1.43 14.21
C GLN A 290 0.10 1.20 15.49
N LYS A 291 1.39 1.49 15.46
CA LYS A 291 2.24 1.42 16.64
C LYS A 291 3.48 2.29 16.50
N ARG A 292 3.88 2.91 17.61
CA ARG A 292 5.15 3.62 17.72
C ARG A 292 6.28 2.62 18.00
N THR A 293 7.37 2.72 17.26
CA THR A 293 8.58 1.90 17.49
C THR A 293 9.25 2.27 18.81
N LEU A 294 9.90 1.28 19.43
CA LEU A 294 10.71 1.47 20.64
C LEU A 294 12.06 2.13 20.30
N PRO A 295 12.78 2.70 21.29
CA PRO A 295 14.08 3.34 21.07
C PRO A 295 15.12 2.45 20.36
N ASP A 296 15.09 1.15 20.64
CA ASP A 296 16.11 0.21 20.14
C ASP A 296 15.78 -0.36 18.76
N VAL A 297 14.57 -0.09 18.22
CA VAL A 297 14.15 -0.64 16.92
C VAL A 297 14.96 0.01 15.80
N ARG A 298 15.53 -0.81 14.93
CA ARG A 298 16.18 -0.38 13.68
C ARG A 298 15.60 -1.05 12.45
N TYR A 299 15.04 -2.24 12.60
CA TYR A 299 14.43 -2.97 11.50
C TYR A 299 13.10 -3.61 11.87
N GLY A 300 12.33 -3.96 10.86
CA GLY A 300 11.10 -4.73 10.95
C GLY A 300 11.14 -5.93 10.02
N GLN A 301 10.94 -7.14 10.54
CA GLN A 301 10.77 -8.33 9.72
C GLN A 301 9.29 -8.68 9.60
N ILE A 302 8.80 -8.74 8.37
CA ILE A 302 7.40 -9.05 8.09
C ILE A 302 7.20 -10.57 8.19
N SER A 303 6.14 -10.99 8.87
CA SER A 303 5.73 -12.39 8.94
C SER A 303 4.22 -12.49 8.88
N LEU A 304 3.68 -13.54 8.26
CA LEU A 304 2.26 -13.88 8.27
C LEU A 304 2.07 -15.34 8.66
N SER A 305 1.06 -15.60 9.47
CA SER A 305 0.56 -16.93 9.83
C SER A 305 -0.96 -16.96 9.74
N ALA A 306 -1.55 -18.06 9.26
CA ALA A 306 -3.00 -18.19 9.18
C ALA A 306 -3.51 -19.45 9.90
N SER A 307 -3.91 -19.29 11.16
CA SER A 307 -4.41 -20.37 12.01
C SER A 307 -5.93 -20.43 11.93
N PHE A 308 -6.44 -21.03 10.85
CA PHE A 308 -7.85 -21.38 10.62
C PHE A 308 -7.89 -22.68 9.77
N ALA A 309 -9.07 -23.17 9.36
CA ALA A 309 -9.15 -24.18 8.29
C ALA A 309 -10.00 -23.65 7.14
N GLY A 310 -9.50 -23.78 5.91
CA GLY A 310 -10.11 -23.26 4.68
C GLY A 310 -9.09 -22.60 3.74
N THR A 311 -9.58 -21.76 2.84
CA THR A 311 -8.77 -21.02 1.86
C THR A 311 -9.00 -19.52 2.00
N CYS A 312 -7.92 -18.74 1.98
CA CYS A 312 -7.99 -17.29 1.84
C CYS A 312 -6.92 -16.76 0.90
N TYR A 313 -7.07 -15.50 0.54
CA TYR A 313 -6.17 -14.74 -0.32
C TYR A 313 -5.70 -13.52 0.44
N VAL A 314 -4.41 -13.20 0.35
CA VAL A 314 -3.85 -11.98 0.91
C VAL A 314 -3.11 -11.20 -0.15
N ASP A 315 -3.18 -9.88 0.00
CA ASP A 315 -2.64 -8.92 -0.95
C ASP A 315 -2.33 -7.60 -0.25
N GLU A 316 -1.63 -6.71 -0.95
CA GLU A 316 -1.48 -5.31 -0.57
C GLU A 316 -0.90 -5.09 0.84
N PHE A 317 0.23 -5.76 1.13
CA PHE A 317 0.98 -5.53 2.36
C PHE A 317 1.59 -4.13 2.32
N ARG A 318 1.14 -3.27 3.23
CA ARG A 318 1.57 -1.87 3.34
C ARG A 318 2.12 -1.55 4.72
N LEU A 319 3.35 -1.03 4.79
CA LEU A 319 3.91 -0.41 6.00
C LEU A 319 4.28 1.02 5.69
N ARG A 320 3.72 1.98 6.41
CA ARG A 320 4.00 3.40 6.19
C ARG A 320 4.28 4.14 7.48
N LYS A 321 5.21 5.09 7.40
CA LYS A 321 5.39 6.09 8.45
C LYS A 321 4.16 6.99 8.49
N ILE A 322 3.60 7.20 9.67
CA ILE A 322 2.61 8.25 9.90
C ILE A 322 3.40 9.47 10.36
N GLU A 323 3.72 10.36 9.42
CA GLU A 323 4.36 11.63 9.77
C GLU A 323 3.38 12.47 10.59
N ALA A 324 3.88 13.12 11.63
CA ALA A 324 3.10 14.08 12.42
C ALA A 324 2.89 15.42 11.69
N ALA A 325 3.62 15.64 10.58
CA ALA A 325 3.46 16.83 9.77
C ALA A 325 2.23 16.66 8.87
N PRO A 326 1.37 17.69 8.75
CA PRO A 326 0.33 17.71 7.75
C PRO A 326 0.94 17.44 6.36
N PRO A 327 0.19 16.79 5.45
CA PRO A 327 0.56 16.82 4.05
C PRO A 327 0.78 18.28 3.63
N VAL A 328 1.73 18.49 2.71
CA VAL A 328 1.88 19.77 2.03
C VAL A 328 0.51 20.14 1.46
N THR A 329 -0.04 21.28 1.89
CA THR A 329 -1.34 21.71 1.39
C THR A 329 -1.13 22.21 -0.04
N VAL A 330 -1.77 21.52 -0.99
CA VAL A 330 -1.81 21.94 -2.38
C VAL A 330 -3.18 22.54 -2.65
N THR A 331 -3.21 23.81 -3.05
CA THR A 331 -4.43 24.46 -3.54
C THR A 331 -4.44 24.42 -5.06
N VAL A 332 -5.58 24.04 -5.66
CA VAL A 332 -5.77 23.98 -7.11
C VAL A 332 -6.74 25.07 -7.53
N SER A 333 -6.32 25.91 -8.48
CA SER A 333 -7.17 26.91 -9.10
C SER A 333 -7.13 26.73 -10.63
N PRO A 334 -8.27 26.60 -11.32
CA PRO A 334 -8.28 26.68 -12.78
C PRO A 334 -7.87 28.08 -13.21
N LEU A 335 -7.00 28.21 -14.21
CA LEU A 335 -6.80 29.49 -14.87
C LEU A 335 -8.08 29.85 -15.61
N ARG A 336 -8.64 31.03 -15.32
CA ARG A 336 -9.77 31.56 -16.11
C ARG A 336 -9.28 31.69 -17.55
N ASN A 337 -10.03 31.13 -18.49
CA ASN A 337 -9.84 31.51 -19.89
C ASN A 337 -9.98 33.03 -19.97
N HIS A 338 -8.97 33.72 -20.50
CA HIS A 338 -9.09 35.11 -20.91
C HIS A 338 -9.97 35.18 -22.15
N GLU A 339 -11.27 34.96 -21.98
CA GLU A 339 -12.30 35.28 -22.97
C GLU A 339 -13.54 35.70 -22.19
N GLU A 340 -13.63 37.00 -21.89
CA GLU A 340 -14.85 37.82 -21.76
C GLU A 340 -14.42 39.24 -21.35
N GLU A 341 -13.91 40.02 -22.32
CA GLU A 341 -14.22 41.45 -22.47
C GLU A 341 -14.79 41.67 -23.86
#